data_AF-A0A963D7F9-F1
#
_entry.id   AF-A0A963D7F9-F1
#
_cell.length_a   1.000
_cell.length_b   1.000
_cell.length_c   1.000
_cell.angle_alpha   90.00
_cell.angle_beta   90.00
_cell.angle_gamma   90.00
#
_symmetry.space_group_name_H-M   'P 1'
#
loop_
_entity.id
_entity.type
_entity.pdbx_description
1 polymer ?
#
loop_
_entity_poly.entity_id
_entity_poly.type
_entity_poly.pdbx_seq_one_letter_code
_entity_poly.pdbx_strand_id
1 'polypeptide(L)'
;MASHTPGAPVFAPPAELPDWAQRSVDLANPRLGAKALYASDDFFAEVGRMLNPEPAQFVPGKFDDNGKWMDGWETRRKRTTGHDWCLVKLGVKGRIRGFDVDTSHFVGNYPPAVSIEACVSDSDEVETLKAAAWTEVLPATTLGPSSHHILESASDAAWTHLRVNIFPDGGIARLRVYGQPVGALEAAAPDQLVDLVAMENGGRPVAWNDASFGSSVTSLLLPGRGTSMGDGWETRRRREPGNDWCVLELGAAGTIEKIEVDTAFFKGNFPDRCSLQAAFVSGGTDRSATTQSMFWQTLLPEQKLDMDALHTYTTEVANLGPVTHVRFNIFPDGGVSRLRLWGKVAKR
;
A
#
# COMPACT_ATOMS: atom_id res chain seq x y z
N MET A 1 -3.40 9.37 -42.60
CA MET A 1 -2.64 8.52 -41.66
C MET A 1 -3.59 7.45 -41.17
N ALA A 2 -3.24 6.16 -41.32
CA ALA A 2 -4.13 5.07 -40.96
C ALA A 2 -4.52 5.20 -39.48
N SER A 3 -5.82 5.25 -39.21
CA SER A 3 -6.37 5.20 -37.85
C SER A 3 -6.06 3.81 -37.30
N HIS A 4 -4.92 3.65 -36.65
CA HIS A 4 -4.68 2.49 -35.81
C HIS A 4 -5.61 2.63 -34.61
N THR A 5 -6.83 2.09 -34.73
CA THR A 5 -7.70 1.90 -33.58
C THR A 5 -6.91 1.09 -32.56
N PRO A 6 -6.65 1.61 -31.36
CA PRO A 6 -5.92 0.88 -30.35
C PRO A 6 -6.58 -0.47 -30.08
N GLY A 7 -5.79 -1.53 -29.96
CA GLY A 7 -6.26 -2.85 -29.56
C GLY A 7 -6.71 -2.88 -28.10
N ALA A 8 -7.25 -4.01 -27.66
CA ALA A 8 -7.58 -4.21 -26.25
C ALA A 8 -6.31 -4.13 -25.37
N PRO A 9 -6.38 -3.48 -24.19
CA PRO A 9 -5.27 -3.47 -23.24
C PRO A 9 -4.89 -4.89 -22.79
N VAL A 10 -3.59 -5.15 -22.71
CA VAL A 10 -3.01 -6.36 -22.14
C VAL A 10 -2.37 -5.99 -20.81
N PHE A 11 -2.89 -6.53 -19.72
CA PHE A 11 -2.36 -6.28 -18.37
C PHE A 11 -1.23 -7.25 -18.04
N ALA A 12 -0.22 -6.76 -17.34
CA ALA A 12 0.83 -7.58 -16.77
C ALA A 12 0.23 -8.58 -15.75
N PRO A 13 0.77 -9.81 -15.68
CA PRO A 13 0.41 -10.73 -14.60
C PRO A 13 0.84 -10.13 -13.24
N PRO A 14 0.19 -10.49 -12.13
CA PRO A 14 0.64 -10.05 -10.81
C PRO A 14 2.00 -10.67 -10.45
N ALA A 15 2.77 -9.96 -9.64
CA ALA A 15 4.00 -10.48 -9.04
C ALA A 15 3.72 -11.64 -8.08
N GLU A 16 4.60 -12.64 -8.06
CA GLU A 16 4.68 -13.61 -6.97
C GLU A 16 5.44 -12.98 -5.80
N LEU A 17 4.71 -12.55 -4.77
CA LEU A 17 5.29 -11.84 -3.64
C LEU A 17 5.76 -12.82 -2.55
N PRO A 18 6.98 -12.67 -2.00
CA PRO A 18 7.39 -13.38 -0.80
C PRO A 18 6.59 -12.91 0.43
N ASP A 19 6.59 -13.71 1.50
CA ASP A 19 5.84 -13.44 2.73
C ASP A 19 6.09 -12.02 3.29
N TRP A 20 7.32 -11.52 3.22
CA TRP A 20 7.65 -10.19 3.74
C TRP A 20 7.01 -9.07 2.92
N ALA A 21 6.88 -9.23 1.60
CA ALA A 21 6.27 -8.23 0.72
C ALA A 21 4.75 -8.26 0.85
N GLN A 22 4.14 -9.46 0.93
CA GLN A 22 2.70 -9.61 1.15
C GLN A 22 2.20 -8.95 2.45
N ARG A 23 3.05 -8.89 3.48
CA ARG A 23 2.76 -8.29 4.79
C ARG A 23 3.21 -6.84 4.91
N SER A 24 3.77 -6.26 3.84
CA SER A 24 4.28 -4.89 3.84
C SER A 24 3.29 -3.95 3.17
N VAL A 25 3.40 -2.66 3.53
CA VAL A 25 2.71 -1.57 2.86
C VAL A 25 3.54 -1.10 1.67
N ASP A 26 2.89 -0.79 0.55
CA ASP A 26 3.55 -0.08 -0.55
C ASP A 26 3.65 1.43 -0.21
N LEU A 27 4.81 1.86 0.28
CA LEU A 27 5.11 3.25 0.64
C LEU A 27 5.17 4.18 -0.58
N ALA A 28 5.26 3.62 -1.79
CA ALA A 28 5.19 4.35 -3.05
C ALA A 28 3.76 4.50 -3.58
N ASN A 29 2.74 4.06 -2.84
CA ASN A 29 1.35 4.20 -3.24
C ASN A 29 0.90 5.68 -3.20
N PRO A 30 0.41 6.25 -4.31
CA PRO A 30 -0.03 7.64 -4.36
C PRO A 30 -1.15 8.00 -3.38
N ARG A 31 -1.95 7.02 -2.93
CA ARG A 31 -2.98 7.23 -1.91
C ARG A 31 -2.43 7.56 -0.54
N LEU A 32 -1.22 7.11 -0.23
CA LEU A 32 -0.48 7.53 0.95
C LEU A 32 0.17 8.91 0.76
N GLY A 33 0.05 9.51 -0.42
CA GLY A 33 0.67 10.79 -0.77
C GLY A 33 2.01 10.67 -1.50
N ALA A 34 2.40 9.47 -1.94
CA ALA A 34 3.63 9.24 -2.69
C ALA A 34 3.58 9.96 -4.05
N LYS A 35 4.72 10.53 -4.46
CA LYS A 35 4.81 11.35 -5.68
C LYS A 35 6.18 11.22 -6.34
N ALA A 36 6.20 11.19 -7.67
CA ALA A 36 7.41 11.49 -8.41
C ALA A 36 7.61 13.02 -8.38
N LEU A 37 8.81 13.45 -7.99
CA LEU A 37 9.15 14.87 -7.85
C LEU A 37 9.93 15.39 -9.06
N TYR A 38 10.78 14.54 -9.64
CA TYR A 38 11.68 14.92 -10.73
C TYR A 38 12.20 13.69 -11.46
N ALA A 39 12.51 13.83 -12.75
CA ALA A 39 13.28 12.86 -13.51
C ALA A 39 14.36 13.58 -14.33
N SER A 40 15.52 12.95 -14.51
CA SER A 40 16.57 13.43 -15.42
C SER A 40 16.08 13.48 -16.86
N ASP A 41 15.22 12.54 -17.22
CA ASP A 41 14.52 12.44 -18.49
C ASP A 41 13.25 11.58 -18.27
N ASP A 42 12.16 11.91 -18.95
CA ASP A 42 10.90 11.15 -18.95
C ASP A 42 10.19 11.28 -20.31
N PHE A 43 10.99 11.40 -21.37
CA PHE A 43 10.54 11.81 -22.69
C PHE A 43 9.49 10.88 -23.30
N PHE A 44 9.65 9.55 -23.18
CA PHE A 44 8.73 8.60 -23.81
C PHE A 44 7.55 8.28 -22.88
N ALA A 45 7.78 8.26 -21.57
CA ALA A 45 6.71 8.08 -20.61
C ALA A 45 7.03 8.77 -19.27
N GLU A 46 6.05 9.53 -18.79
CA GLU A 46 6.14 10.33 -17.56
C GLU A 46 6.46 9.47 -16.33
N VAL A 47 7.45 9.91 -15.56
CA VAL A 47 7.96 9.20 -14.38
C VAL A 47 6.88 8.86 -13.35
N GLY A 48 5.85 9.68 -13.21
CA GLY A 48 4.75 9.45 -12.26
C GLY A 48 3.95 8.18 -12.53
N ARG A 49 3.93 7.67 -13.77
CA ARG A 49 3.17 6.46 -14.14
C ARG A 49 3.68 5.20 -13.43
N MET A 50 4.97 5.13 -13.08
CA MET A 50 5.51 3.96 -12.37
C MET A 50 4.93 3.80 -10.96
N LEU A 51 4.36 4.85 -10.37
CA LEU A 51 3.72 4.81 -9.05
C LEU A 51 2.25 4.38 -9.12
N ASN A 52 1.68 4.19 -10.31
CA ASN A 52 0.28 3.78 -10.45
C ASN A 52 0.06 2.41 -9.77
N PRO A 53 -0.90 2.24 -8.83
CA PRO A 53 -1.11 0.99 -8.13
C PRO A 53 -1.64 -0.15 -9.01
N GLU A 54 -2.28 0.17 -10.15
CA GLU A 54 -2.82 -0.83 -11.06
C GLU A 54 -1.72 -1.60 -11.82
N PRO A 55 -1.97 -2.84 -12.28
CA PRO A 55 -1.04 -3.58 -13.12
C PRO A 55 -0.64 -2.79 -14.38
N ALA A 56 0.60 -2.95 -14.83
CA ALA A 56 1.07 -2.30 -16.04
C ALA A 56 0.31 -2.79 -17.28
N GLN A 57 -0.12 -1.88 -18.14
CA GLN A 57 -0.87 -2.23 -19.35
C GLN A 57 -0.09 -1.91 -20.64
N PHE A 58 -0.20 -2.80 -21.62
CA PHE A 58 0.21 -2.54 -22.98
C PHE A 58 -1.01 -2.40 -23.88
N VAL A 59 -1.08 -1.33 -24.65
CA VAL A 59 -2.18 -1.11 -25.60
C VAL A 59 -1.62 -1.20 -27.02
N PRO A 60 -1.87 -2.30 -27.77
CA PRO A 60 -1.41 -2.45 -29.15
C PRO A 60 -1.87 -1.29 -30.02
N GLY A 61 -0.98 -0.76 -30.87
CA GLY A 61 -1.32 0.36 -31.77
C GLY A 61 -1.56 1.73 -31.10
N LYS A 62 -1.47 1.86 -29.77
CA LYS A 62 -1.52 3.16 -29.09
C LYS A 62 -0.17 3.88 -29.16
N PHE A 63 -0.19 5.13 -29.58
CA PHE A 63 0.94 6.06 -29.67
C PHE A 63 0.53 7.41 -29.08
N ASP A 64 1.49 8.19 -28.62
CA ASP A 64 1.35 9.60 -28.24
C ASP A 64 2.34 10.46 -29.05
N ASP A 65 2.45 11.75 -28.71
CA ASP A 65 3.30 12.71 -29.43
C ASP A 65 4.80 12.37 -29.35
N ASN A 66 5.20 11.52 -28.41
CA ASN A 66 6.58 11.17 -28.13
C ASN A 66 6.95 9.75 -28.62
N GLY A 67 5.95 8.93 -28.98
CA GLY A 67 6.18 7.65 -29.64
C GLY A 67 5.17 6.59 -29.21
N LYS A 68 5.67 5.37 -28.97
CA LYS A 68 4.83 4.28 -28.47
C LYS A 68 4.38 4.67 -27.06
N TRP A 69 3.07 4.70 -26.82
CA TRP A 69 2.57 4.95 -25.47
C TRP A 69 2.95 3.77 -24.57
N MET A 70 3.69 4.04 -23.50
CA MET A 70 4.09 3.06 -22.48
C MET A 70 3.48 3.41 -21.12
N ASP A 71 3.07 2.37 -20.39
CA ASP A 71 2.51 2.49 -19.04
C ASP A 71 3.61 2.31 -17.99
N GLY A 72 4.46 3.33 -17.85
CA GLY A 72 5.60 3.35 -16.95
C GLY A 72 6.38 4.64 -17.08
N TRP A 73 7.58 4.68 -16.53
CA TRP A 73 8.60 5.68 -16.80
C TRP A 73 9.49 5.18 -17.94
N GLU A 74 9.77 6.00 -18.96
CA GLU A 74 10.73 5.65 -20.03
C GLU A 74 11.51 6.87 -20.51
N THR A 75 12.84 6.72 -20.56
CA THR A 75 13.78 7.78 -20.96
C THR A 75 14.25 7.64 -22.41
N ARG A 76 14.77 8.73 -22.98
CA ARG A 76 15.50 8.69 -24.25
C ARG A 76 16.72 7.80 -24.12
N ARG A 77 17.04 7.10 -25.21
CA ARG A 77 18.32 6.40 -25.37
C ARG A 77 19.49 7.35 -25.08
N LYS A 78 20.31 7.01 -24.10
CA LYS A 78 21.44 7.84 -23.68
C LYS A 78 22.57 7.68 -24.69
N ARG A 79 23.11 8.81 -25.12
CA ARG A 79 24.23 8.91 -26.09
C ARG A 79 25.48 9.54 -25.49
N THR A 80 25.43 9.83 -24.20
CA THR A 80 26.49 10.44 -23.41
C THR A 80 26.80 9.56 -22.21
N THR A 81 27.92 9.80 -21.55
CA THR A 81 28.29 9.09 -20.32
C THR A 81 27.31 9.39 -19.19
N GLY A 82 27.06 8.40 -18.33
CA GLY A 82 26.21 8.52 -17.15
C GLY A 82 24.96 7.65 -17.25
N HIS A 83 23.98 7.95 -16.40
CA HIS A 83 22.75 7.18 -16.25
C HIS A 83 21.55 8.11 -16.04
N ASP A 84 20.34 7.59 -16.14
CA ASP A 84 19.11 8.34 -15.82
C ASP A 84 18.64 8.04 -14.41
N TRP A 85 17.95 9.00 -13.80
CA TRP A 85 17.51 8.90 -12.42
C TRP A 85 16.26 9.72 -12.18
N CYS A 86 15.54 9.40 -11.12
CA CYS A 86 14.40 10.17 -10.66
C CYS A 86 14.36 10.30 -9.14
N LEU A 87 13.59 11.28 -8.67
CA LEU A 87 13.30 11.50 -7.25
C LEU A 87 11.86 11.13 -6.96
N VAL A 88 11.66 10.32 -5.94
CA VAL A 88 10.34 9.89 -5.47
C VAL A 88 10.22 10.25 -4.00
N LYS A 89 9.14 10.94 -3.65
CA LYS A 89 8.67 11.09 -2.27
C LYS A 89 7.81 9.88 -1.91
N LEU A 90 8.13 9.22 -0.81
CA LEU A 90 7.27 8.19 -0.21
C LEU A 90 6.06 8.85 0.44
N GLY A 91 4.91 8.16 0.44
CA GLY A 91 3.69 8.71 1.02
C GLY A 91 3.82 9.03 2.50
N VAL A 92 4.53 8.16 3.23
CA VAL A 92 4.86 8.33 4.64
C VAL A 92 6.27 7.86 4.91
N LYS A 93 6.87 8.37 5.99
CA LYS A 93 8.16 7.88 6.48
C LYS A 93 8.04 6.40 6.84
N GLY A 94 8.93 5.56 6.35
CA GLY A 94 8.83 4.12 6.58
C GLY A 94 10.17 3.40 6.56
N ARG A 95 10.24 2.27 7.26
CA ARG A 95 11.36 1.31 7.15
C ARG A 95 11.10 0.42 5.94
N ILE A 96 12.01 0.44 4.98
CA ILE A 96 11.86 -0.28 3.71
C ILE A 96 12.37 -1.71 3.90
N ARG A 97 11.55 -2.69 3.51
CA ARG A 97 11.91 -4.11 3.42
C ARG A 97 12.42 -4.49 2.05
N GLY A 98 11.86 -3.92 1.00
CA GLY A 98 12.31 -4.15 -0.35
C GLY A 98 11.47 -3.45 -1.40
N PHE A 99 11.67 -3.85 -2.64
CA PHE A 99 11.13 -3.21 -3.82
C PHE A 99 10.57 -4.27 -4.78
N ASP A 100 9.56 -3.89 -5.55
CA ASP A 100 9.31 -4.50 -6.85
C ASP A 100 9.67 -3.49 -7.94
N VAL A 101 10.67 -3.82 -8.74
CA VAL A 101 11.02 -3.06 -9.94
C VAL A 101 10.46 -3.81 -11.15
N ASP A 102 9.26 -3.45 -11.54
CA ASP A 102 8.53 -4.10 -12.63
C ASP A 102 8.93 -3.50 -13.97
N THR A 103 9.35 -4.36 -14.90
CA THR A 103 9.73 -3.99 -16.27
C THR A 103 8.71 -4.48 -17.30
N SER A 104 7.51 -4.91 -16.87
CA SER A 104 6.46 -5.44 -17.71
C SER A 104 6.23 -4.61 -18.98
N HIS A 105 6.15 -5.31 -20.12
CA HIS A 105 6.02 -4.74 -21.46
C HIS A 105 7.24 -3.97 -22.00
N PHE A 106 8.28 -3.74 -21.19
CA PHE A 106 9.60 -3.31 -21.65
C PHE A 106 10.46 -4.54 -21.98
N VAL A 107 10.34 -5.04 -23.21
CA VAL A 107 10.97 -6.32 -23.63
C VAL A 107 12.40 -6.13 -24.12
N GLY A 108 12.71 -4.98 -24.75
CA GLY A 108 14.06 -4.68 -25.27
C GLY A 108 14.58 -3.30 -24.88
N ASN A 109 13.77 -2.53 -24.17
CA ASN A 109 13.99 -1.15 -23.75
C ASN A 109 13.85 -0.98 -22.23
N TYR A 110 13.93 -2.07 -21.47
CA TYR A 110 14.11 -2.02 -20.02
C TYR A 110 15.56 -1.61 -19.71
N PRO A 111 15.83 -0.98 -18.56
CA PRO A 111 17.20 -0.66 -18.18
C PRO A 111 17.94 -1.93 -17.76
N PRO A 112 19.16 -2.17 -18.26
CA PRO A 112 19.98 -3.32 -17.87
C PRO A 112 20.21 -3.48 -16.36
N ALA A 113 20.26 -2.37 -15.61
CA ALA A 113 20.42 -2.40 -14.15
C ALA A 113 19.72 -1.21 -13.48
N VAL A 114 19.42 -1.39 -12.20
CA VAL A 114 18.85 -0.36 -11.30
C VAL A 114 19.63 -0.30 -9.99
N SER A 115 19.75 0.88 -9.41
CA SER A 115 20.09 1.05 -7.99
C SER A 115 19.12 2.03 -7.34
N ILE A 116 18.94 1.93 -6.03
CA ILE A 116 18.07 2.84 -5.27
C ILE A 116 18.84 3.37 -4.07
N GLU A 117 18.80 4.68 -3.91
CA GLU A 117 19.29 5.37 -2.73
C GLU A 117 18.13 6.03 -2.00
N ALA A 118 18.29 6.29 -0.70
CA ALA A 118 17.27 6.91 0.13
C ALA A 118 17.84 8.03 1.01
N CYS A 119 16.98 8.97 1.37
CA CYS A 119 17.30 10.02 2.33
C CYS A 119 16.09 10.40 3.21
N VAL A 120 16.39 11.14 4.28
CA VAL A 120 15.40 11.80 5.13
C VAL A 120 15.48 13.29 4.87
N SER A 121 14.36 13.89 4.46
CA SER A 121 14.25 15.32 4.19
C SER A 121 12.85 15.82 4.59
N ASP A 122 12.79 17.00 5.20
CA ASP A 122 11.54 17.72 5.49
C ASP A 122 11.08 18.59 4.30
N SER A 123 11.87 18.64 3.22
CA SER A 123 11.61 19.41 2.01
C SER A 123 11.51 18.51 0.78
N ASP A 124 10.53 18.81 -0.08
CA ASP A 124 10.32 18.18 -1.38
C ASP A 124 11.00 18.97 -2.53
N GLU A 125 11.67 20.08 -2.21
CA GLU A 125 12.32 20.95 -3.21
C GLU A 125 13.47 20.21 -3.92
N VAL A 126 13.40 20.16 -5.25
CA VAL A 126 14.30 19.36 -6.10
C VAL A 126 15.78 19.72 -5.87
N GLU A 127 16.12 21.00 -5.80
CA GLU A 127 17.51 21.42 -5.59
C GLU A 127 18.04 21.08 -4.19
N THR A 128 17.15 21.07 -3.19
CA THR A 128 17.50 20.60 -1.83
C THR A 128 17.79 19.10 -1.84
N LEU A 129 16.94 18.31 -2.50
CA LEU A 129 17.10 16.86 -2.59
C LEU A 129 18.32 16.46 -3.44
N LYS A 130 18.64 17.19 -4.51
CA LYS A 130 19.87 16.97 -5.29
C LYS A 130 21.14 17.14 -4.45
N ALA A 131 21.13 18.07 -3.50
CA ALA A 131 22.25 18.35 -2.59
C ALA A 131 22.25 17.49 -1.31
N ALA A 132 21.21 16.67 -1.08
CA ALA A 132 21.09 15.85 0.12
C ALA A 132 22.13 14.73 0.17
N ALA A 133 22.37 14.22 1.38
CA ALA A 133 23.14 13.00 1.58
C ALA A 133 22.26 11.78 1.31
N TRP A 134 22.62 11.00 0.29
CA TRP A 134 21.91 9.80 -0.15
C TRP A 134 22.64 8.55 0.35
N THR A 135 21.87 7.60 0.88
CA THR A 135 22.37 6.31 1.34
C THR A 135 21.89 5.22 0.37
N GLU A 136 22.80 4.39 -0.13
CA GLU A 136 22.41 3.23 -0.95
C GLU A 136 21.56 2.26 -0.12
N VAL A 137 20.35 1.96 -0.62
CA VAL A 137 19.42 1.00 -0.02
C VAL A 137 19.15 -0.19 -0.94
N LEU A 138 19.51 -0.09 -2.22
CA LEU A 138 19.58 -1.20 -3.15
C LEU A 138 20.82 -1.00 -4.04
N PRO A 139 21.86 -1.84 -3.91
CA PRO A 139 23.01 -1.82 -4.80
C PRO A 139 22.63 -2.06 -6.25
N ALA A 140 23.49 -1.65 -7.18
CA ALA A 140 23.28 -1.87 -8.61
C ALA A 140 22.99 -3.34 -8.92
N THR A 141 21.77 -3.60 -9.39
CA THR A 141 21.22 -4.95 -9.60
C THR A 141 20.75 -5.07 -11.04
N THR A 142 21.13 -6.16 -11.70
CA THR A 142 20.71 -6.46 -13.07
C THR A 142 19.20 -6.72 -13.14
N LEU A 143 18.55 -6.17 -14.16
CA LEU A 143 17.16 -6.43 -14.47
C LEU A 143 17.04 -7.31 -15.72
N GLY A 144 15.91 -8.00 -15.82
CA GLY A 144 15.47 -8.75 -16.99
C GLY A 144 14.33 -8.04 -17.74
N PRO A 145 13.99 -8.53 -18.94
CA PRO A 145 12.91 -8.00 -19.74
C PRO A 145 11.53 -8.42 -19.22
N SER A 146 10.58 -7.48 -19.19
CA SER A 146 9.16 -7.77 -18.98
C SER A 146 8.87 -8.67 -17.77
N SER A 147 9.50 -8.36 -16.64
CA SER A 147 9.38 -9.12 -15.40
C SER A 147 9.31 -8.23 -14.16
N HIS A 148 8.67 -8.77 -13.12
CA HIS A 148 8.78 -8.28 -11.75
C HIS A 148 10.14 -8.65 -11.17
N HIS A 149 10.72 -7.74 -10.40
CA HIS A 149 12.00 -7.96 -9.72
C HIS A 149 11.82 -7.63 -8.25
N ILE A 150 11.63 -8.67 -7.45
CA ILE A 150 11.44 -8.52 -6.00
C ILE A 150 12.81 -8.50 -5.33
N LEU A 151 13.21 -7.33 -4.85
CA LEU A 151 14.57 -7.03 -4.39
C LEU A 151 14.53 -6.56 -2.92
N GLU A 152 15.34 -7.15 -2.06
CA GLU A 152 15.41 -6.75 -0.64
C GLU A 152 16.25 -5.47 -0.44
N SER A 153 15.85 -4.66 0.53
CA SER A 153 16.59 -3.47 0.95
C SER A 153 17.84 -3.86 1.73
N ALA A 154 18.97 -3.21 1.42
CA ALA A 154 20.22 -3.34 2.15
C ALA A 154 20.25 -2.50 3.46
N SER A 155 19.15 -1.82 3.81
CA SER A 155 19.06 -0.94 4.97
C SER A 155 17.77 -1.17 5.77
N ASP A 156 17.89 -1.16 7.10
CA ASP A 156 16.78 -1.21 8.07
C ASP A 156 16.35 0.17 8.60
N ALA A 157 16.97 1.25 8.11
CA ALA A 157 16.62 2.62 8.51
C ALA A 157 15.29 3.08 7.92
N ALA A 158 14.76 4.19 8.46
CA ALA A 158 13.50 4.77 8.01
C ALA A 158 13.74 5.97 7.09
N TRP A 159 13.05 6.00 5.96
CA TRP A 159 13.31 6.94 4.86
C TRP A 159 12.06 7.69 4.42
N THR A 160 12.25 8.79 3.71
CA THR A 160 11.15 9.66 3.21
C THR A 160 11.18 9.84 1.70
N HIS A 161 12.38 9.76 1.10
CA HIS A 161 12.61 10.01 -0.31
C HIS A 161 13.52 8.93 -0.87
N LEU A 162 13.33 8.63 -2.16
CA LEU A 162 14.15 7.72 -2.95
C LEU A 162 14.74 8.46 -4.15
N ARG A 163 15.96 8.06 -4.51
CA ARG A 163 16.55 8.31 -5.82
C ARG A 163 16.70 6.98 -6.52
N VAL A 164 15.95 6.78 -7.60
CA VAL A 164 16.00 5.55 -8.41
C VAL A 164 16.90 5.84 -9.59
N ASN A 165 17.96 5.05 -9.76
CA ASN A 165 18.95 5.18 -10.82
C ASN A 165 18.78 4.02 -11.80
N ILE A 166 18.66 4.30 -13.10
CA ILE A 166 18.58 3.29 -14.17
C ILE A 166 19.79 3.40 -15.09
N PHE A 167 20.43 2.28 -15.39
CA PHE A 167 21.73 2.27 -16.07
C PHE A 167 21.67 1.63 -17.46
N PRO A 168 22.06 2.35 -18.54
CA PRO A 168 22.24 3.81 -18.62
C PRO A 168 20.92 4.59 -18.82
N ASP A 169 19.91 3.92 -19.36
CA ASP A 169 18.59 4.44 -19.73
C ASP A 169 17.62 3.26 -19.91
N GLY A 170 16.34 3.54 -20.13
CA GLY A 170 15.31 2.52 -20.40
C GLY A 170 13.99 2.85 -19.73
N GLY A 171 13.13 1.85 -19.55
CA GLY A 171 11.86 2.02 -18.87
C GLY A 171 11.53 1.01 -17.77
N ILE A 172 10.83 1.53 -16.76
CA ILE A 172 10.28 0.79 -15.61
C ILE A 172 8.76 0.98 -15.64
N ALA A 173 8.02 -0.12 -15.67
CA ALA A 173 6.57 -0.13 -15.69
C ALA A 173 5.98 0.26 -14.34
N ARG A 174 6.46 -0.34 -13.24
CA ARG A 174 6.03 -0.03 -11.87
C ARG A 174 7.19 -0.05 -10.90
N LEU A 175 7.07 0.80 -9.88
CA LEU A 175 7.87 0.74 -8.67
C LEU A 175 6.92 0.52 -7.49
N ARG A 176 7.16 -0.55 -6.73
CA ARG A 176 6.56 -0.75 -5.40
C ARG A 176 7.66 -0.65 -4.36
N VAL A 177 7.36 -0.02 -3.22
CA VAL A 177 8.30 0.15 -2.11
C VAL A 177 7.68 -0.48 -0.87
N TYR A 178 7.97 -1.75 -0.65
CA TYR A 178 7.41 -2.51 0.45
C TYR A 178 8.12 -2.16 1.76
N GLY A 179 7.36 -1.68 2.75
CA GLY A 179 7.89 -1.36 4.07
C GLY A 179 6.81 -1.19 5.13
N GLN A 180 7.23 -0.66 6.27
CA GLN A 180 6.34 -0.33 7.39
C GLN A 180 6.41 1.17 7.68
N PRO A 181 5.27 1.89 7.67
CA PRO A 181 5.19 3.26 8.14
C PRO A 181 5.65 3.40 9.58
N VAL A 182 6.38 4.47 9.90
CA VAL A 182 6.90 4.74 11.25
C VAL A 182 6.79 6.22 11.60
N GLY A 183 6.68 6.51 12.90
CA GLY A 183 6.79 7.87 13.43
C GLY A 183 5.54 8.75 13.27
N ALA A 184 4.54 8.33 12.50
CA ALA A 184 3.35 9.13 12.22
C ALA A 184 2.58 9.56 13.50
N LEU A 185 2.55 8.69 14.50
CA LEU A 185 1.85 8.93 15.76
C LEU A 185 2.75 9.44 16.90
N GLU A 186 4.06 9.60 16.69
CA GLU A 186 4.99 10.04 17.74
C GLU A 186 4.74 11.49 18.18
N ALA A 187 4.26 12.33 17.25
CA ALA A 187 3.94 13.74 17.51
C ALA A 187 2.46 13.97 17.88
N ALA A 188 1.64 12.91 17.99
CA ALA A 188 0.23 13.06 18.31
C ALA A 188 0.04 13.65 19.72
N ALA A 189 -0.80 14.68 19.84
CA ALA A 189 -1.09 15.26 21.14
C ALA A 189 -1.89 14.26 22.02
N PRO A 190 -1.77 14.31 23.37
CA PRO A 190 -2.39 13.32 24.24
C PRO A 190 -3.90 13.13 24.07
N ASP A 191 -4.63 14.21 23.77
CA ASP A 191 -6.08 14.20 23.58
C ASP A 191 -6.48 14.19 22.09
N GLN A 192 -5.51 14.11 21.18
CA GLN A 192 -5.77 14.07 19.75
C GLN A 192 -6.39 12.74 19.37
N LEU A 193 -7.58 12.81 18.77
CA LEU A 193 -8.22 11.67 18.17
C LEU A 193 -7.54 11.35 16.83
N VAL A 194 -6.96 10.17 16.72
CA VAL A 194 -6.26 9.67 15.52
C VAL A 194 -6.83 8.31 15.12
N ASP A 195 -6.82 7.98 13.83
CA ASP A 195 -7.16 6.64 13.37
C ASP A 195 -5.98 5.68 13.66
N LEU A 196 -6.11 4.87 14.71
CA LEU A 196 -5.05 3.99 15.20
C LEU A 196 -4.78 2.82 14.26
N VAL A 197 -5.72 2.46 13.37
CA VAL A 197 -5.55 1.35 12.41
C VAL A 197 -5.18 1.83 11.01
N ALA A 198 -5.17 3.15 10.78
CA ALA A 198 -4.82 3.73 9.49
C ALA A 198 -3.44 3.24 9.05
N MET A 199 -3.32 2.94 7.77
CA MET A 199 -2.07 2.44 7.20
C MET A 199 -0.95 3.47 7.35
N GLU A 200 -1.22 4.73 7.06
CA GLU A 200 -0.31 5.85 7.22
C GLU A 200 0.21 6.01 8.66
N ASN A 201 -0.58 5.53 9.64
CA ASN A 201 -0.25 5.59 11.06
C ASN A 201 0.52 4.35 11.54
N GLY A 202 0.76 3.37 10.66
CA GLY A 202 1.49 2.12 10.96
C GLY A 202 0.59 0.91 11.19
N GLY A 203 -0.73 1.03 11.00
CA GLY A 203 -1.65 -0.09 11.07
C GLY A 203 -1.38 -1.11 9.97
N ARG A 204 -1.47 -2.40 10.30
CA ARG A 204 -1.20 -3.49 9.34
C ARG A 204 -2.09 -4.71 9.55
N PRO A 205 -2.38 -5.49 8.49
CA PRO A 205 -2.99 -6.79 8.66
C PRO A 205 -1.98 -7.80 9.23
N VAL A 206 -2.49 -8.67 10.13
CA VAL A 206 -1.73 -9.74 10.79
C VAL A 206 -2.15 -11.10 10.24
N ALA A 207 -3.46 -11.34 10.14
CA ALA A 207 -4.02 -12.58 9.62
C ALA A 207 -5.47 -12.38 9.16
N TRP A 208 -5.94 -13.26 8.29
CA TRP A 208 -7.33 -13.32 7.84
C TRP A 208 -7.65 -14.75 7.40
N ASN A 209 -8.93 -15.12 7.39
CA ASN A 209 -9.33 -16.43 6.89
C ASN A 209 -9.68 -16.46 5.40
N ASP A 210 -10.07 -15.32 4.83
CA ASP A 210 -10.39 -15.19 3.40
C ASP A 210 -10.10 -13.77 2.89
N ALA A 211 -9.57 -13.67 1.67
CA ALA A 211 -9.36 -12.42 0.94
C ALA A 211 -9.44 -12.76 -0.57
N SER A 212 -10.66 -13.02 -1.01
CA SER A 212 -10.96 -13.47 -2.37
C SER A 212 -11.07 -12.31 -3.36
N PHE A 213 -11.24 -12.63 -4.65
CA PHE A 213 -11.55 -11.66 -5.72
C PHE A 213 -10.51 -10.56 -5.97
N GLY A 214 -9.24 -10.81 -5.63
CA GLY A 214 -8.18 -9.82 -5.78
C GLY A 214 -8.24 -8.70 -4.73
N SER A 215 -9.09 -8.85 -3.70
CA SER A 215 -9.15 -7.94 -2.57
C SER A 215 -7.98 -8.19 -1.61
N SER A 216 -7.62 -7.15 -0.85
CA SER A 216 -6.62 -7.24 0.22
C SER A 216 -7.19 -6.66 1.48
N VAL A 217 -6.96 -7.31 2.63
CA VAL A 217 -7.31 -6.77 3.95
C VAL A 217 -6.67 -5.39 4.16
N THR A 218 -5.49 -5.18 3.57
CA THR A 218 -4.77 -3.90 3.53
C THR A 218 -5.64 -2.75 2.99
N SER A 219 -6.58 -3.03 2.08
CA SER A 219 -7.50 -2.02 1.51
C SER A 219 -8.41 -1.38 2.56
N LEU A 220 -8.74 -2.09 3.65
CA LEU A 220 -9.53 -1.53 4.76
C LEU A 220 -8.86 -0.31 5.39
N LEU A 221 -7.53 -0.27 5.33
CA LEU A 221 -6.69 0.68 6.06
C LEU A 221 -6.25 1.86 5.20
N LEU A 222 -6.44 1.80 3.87
CA LEU A 222 -6.00 2.83 2.92
C LEU A 222 -6.71 4.17 3.16
N PRO A 223 -6.05 5.33 2.93
CA PRO A 223 -6.69 6.64 3.07
C PRO A 223 -7.96 6.83 2.24
N GLY A 224 -8.83 7.72 2.72
CA GLY A 224 -10.09 8.06 2.05
C GLY A 224 -11.13 6.94 2.08
N ARG A 225 -12.17 7.08 1.23
CA ARG A 225 -13.17 6.03 0.95
C ARG A 225 -12.72 5.20 -0.25
N GLY A 226 -13.31 4.02 -0.43
CA GLY A 226 -13.14 3.25 -1.67
C GLY A 226 -13.48 4.06 -2.92
N THR A 227 -12.89 3.72 -4.06
CA THR A 227 -13.28 4.29 -5.38
C THR A 227 -14.11 3.32 -6.22
N SER A 228 -14.14 2.04 -5.83
CA SER A 228 -14.92 0.98 -6.45
C SER A 228 -15.05 -0.19 -5.48
N MET A 229 -15.80 -1.24 -5.85
CA MET A 229 -15.91 -2.47 -5.06
C MET A 229 -14.58 -3.24 -4.98
N GLY A 230 -13.75 -3.17 -6.03
CA GLY A 230 -12.41 -3.78 -6.04
C GLY A 230 -11.41 -3.09 -5.11
N ASP A 231 -11.80 -1.95 -4.54
CA ASP A 231 -11.02 -1.14 -3.62
C ASP A 231 -11.51 -1.29 -2.17
N GLY A 232 -11.74 -2.53 -1.76
CA GLY A 232 -12.11 -2.92 -0.40
C GLY A 232 -11.55 -4.30 -0.06
N TRP A 233 -11.96 -4.84 1.08
CA TRP A 233 -11.77 -6.26 1.41
C TRP A 233 -13.07 -6.99 1.11
N GLU A 234 -13.01 -8.07 0.32
CA GLU A 234 -14.15 -8.89 -0.05
C GLU A 234 -13.83 -10.38 0.13
N THR A 235 -14.75 -11.10 0.76
CA THR A 235 -14.62 -12.54 0.96
C THR A 235 -15.55 -13.34 0.06
N ARG A 236 -15.22 -14.61 -0.16
CA ARG A 236 -16.14 -15.52 -0.87
C ARG A 236 -17.43 -15.69 -0.10
N ARG A 237 -18.50 -16.01 -0.82
CA ARG A 237 -19.76 -16.45 -0.19
C ARG A 237 -19.51 -17.68 0.68
N ARG A 238 -19.89 -17.57 1.94
CA ARG A 238 -19.77 -18.63 2.94
C ARG A 238 -21.09 -19.41 3.01
N ARG A 239 -20.99 -20.73 3.07
CA ARG A 239 -22.15 -21.63 3.22
C ARG A 239 -22.04 -22.54 4.44
N GLU A 240 -20.88 -22.52 5.07
CA GLU A 240 -20.55 -23.21 6.29
C GLU A 240 -20.78 -22.32 7.53
N PRO A 241 -21.03 -22.90 8.72
CA PRO A 241 -21.15 -22.13 9.95
C PRO A 241 -19.93 -21.24 10.23
N GLY A 242 -20.17 -20.14 10.93
CA GLY A 242 -19.14 -19.17 11.32
C GLY A 242 -19.22 -17.88 10.51
N ASN A 243 -18.10 -17.16 10.49
CA ASN A 243 -17.98 -15.83 9.91
C ASN A 243 -16.59 -15.62 9.32
N ASP A 244 -16.44 -14.59 8.48
CA ASP A 244 -15.13 -14.14 8.02
C ASP A 244 -14.55 -13.06 8.91
N TRP A 245 -13.23 -13.00 8.98
CA TRP A 245 -12.51 -12.17 9.94
C TRP A 245 -11.11 -11.82 9.47
N CYS A 246 -10.62 -10.70 9.98
CA CYS A 246 -9.22 -10.33 9.93
C CYS A 246 -8.73 -9.85 11.31
N VAL A 247 -7.44 -10.01 11.56
CA VAL A 247 -6.72 -9.49 12.72
C VAL A 247 -5.80 -8.37 12.22
N LEU A 248 -5.86 -7.24 12.90
CA LEU A 248 -5.13 -6.03 12.55
C LEU A 248 -4.30 -5.59 13.77
N GLU A 249 -3.07 -5.18 13.52
CA GLU A 249 -2.23 -4.49 14.49
C GLU A 249 -2.41 -2.98 14.30
N LEU A 250 -2.57 -2.25 15.40
CA LEU A 250 -2.67 -0.80 15.41
C LEU A 250 -1.27 -0.18 15.26
N GLY A 251 -1.18 0.99 14.62
CA GLY A 251 0.07 1.72 14.45
C GLY A 251 0.70 2.20 15.77
N ALA A 252 -0.13 2.37 16.81
CA ALA A 252 0.29 2.54 18.18
C ALA A 252 -0.75 1.95 19.14
N ALA A 253 -0.30 1.59 20.34
CA ALA A 253 -1.21 1.27 21.43
C ALA A 253 -2.10 2.47 21.72
N GLY A 254 -3.39 2.26 21.96
CA GLY A 254 -4.30 3.36 22.24
C GLY A 254 -5.67 2.92 22.70
N THR A 255 -6.45 3.87 23.23
CA THR A 255 -7.83 3.66 23.65
C THR A 255 -8.75 4.13 22.53
N ILE A 256 -9.57 3.21 22.02
CA ILE A 256 -10.51 3.46 20.92
C ILE A 256 -11.78 4.10 21.48
N GLU A 257 -12.18 5.24 20.90
CA GLU A 257 -13.35 6.03 21.31
C GLU A 257 -14.44 6.06 20.23
N LYS A 258 -14.07 5.85 18.96
CA LYS A 258 -15.01 5.82 17.83
C LYS A 258 -14.57 4.79 16.79
N ILE A 259 -15.53 4.02 16.28
CA ILE A 259 -15.31 3.04 15.22
C ILE A 259 -16.13 3.47 14.00
N GLU A 260 -15.53 3.42 12.82
CA GLU A 260 -16.25 3.60 11.56
C GLU A 260 -16.08 2.36 10.68
N VAL A 261 -17.20 1.85 10.16
CA VAL A 261 -17.25 0.75 9.19
C VAL A 261 -17.95 1.25 7.94
N ASP A 262 -17.22 1.34 6.84
CA ASP A 262 -17.73 1.85 5.56
C ASP A 262 -17.97 0.69 4.59
N THR A 263 -19.21 0.52 4.13
CA THR A 263 -19.59 -0.47 3.11
C THR A 263 -19.69 0.16 1.71
N ALA A 264 -19.04 1.30 1.47
CA ALA A 264 -18.99 1.97 0.16
C ALA A 264 -18.81 0.98 -1.00
N PHE A 265 -19.60 1.12 -2.05
CA PHE A 265 -19.63 0.27 -3.25
C PHE A 265 -20.10 -1.19 -3.06
N PHE A 266 -20.24 -1.68 -1.83
CA PHE A 266 -20.81 -3.00 -1.55
C PHE A 266 -22.34 -2.89 -1.41
N LYS A 267 -23.02 -3.11 -2.54
CA LYS A 267 -24.47 -2.86 -2.66
C LYS A 267 -25.34 -4.08 -2.41
N GLY A 268 -24.88 -5.25 -2.86
CA GLY A 268 -25.59 -6.52 -2.74
C GLY A 268 -24.81 -7.61 -2.00
N ASN A 269 -23.56 -7.31 -1.66
CA ASN A 269 -22.57 -8.21 -1.05
C ASN A 269 -21.89 -7.57 0.16
N PHE A 270 -22.49 -6.54 0.78
CA PHE A 270 -22.07 -6.09 2.10
C PHE A 270 -22.42 -7.15 3.15
N PRO A 271 -21.67 -7.28 4.25
CA PRO A 271 -22.00 -8.20 5.32
C PRO A 271 -23.30 -7.81 6.02
N ASP A 272 -24.05 -8.78 6.52
CA ASP A 272 -25.28 -8.52 7.27
C ASP A 272 -25.01 -7.76 8.58
N ARG A 273 -23.89 -8.12 9.24
CA ARG A 273 -23.45 -7.56 10.52
C ARG A 273 -21.92 -7.54 10.62
N CYS A 274 -21.41 -6.76 11.56
CA CYS A 274 -20.01 -6.82 11.98
C CYS A 274 -19.85 -6.76 13.50
N SER A 275 -18.70 -7.20 14.01
CA SER A 275 -18.29 -7.01 15.41
C SER A 275 -16.77 -6.87 15.52
N LEU A 276 -16.29 -6.33 16.64
CA LEU A 276 -14.86 -6.25 16.95
C LEU A 276 -14.55 -6.84 18.31
N GLN A 277 -13.47 -7.62 18.39
CA GLN A 277 -12.74 -7.87 19.63
C GLN A 277 -11.42 -7.11 19.62
N ALA A 278 -10.87 -6.83 20.80
CA ALA A 278 -9.58 -6.18 20.93
C ALA A 278 -8.80 -6.68 22.15
N ALA A 279 -7.48 -6.56 22.08
CA ALA A 279 -6.60 -6.83 23.20
C ALA A 279 -5.33 -5.99 23.14
N PHE A 280 -4.72 -5.82 24.31
CA PHE A 280 -3.33 -5.41 24.42
C PHE A 280 -2.46 -6.66 24.36
N VAL A 281 -1.85 -6.93 23.20
CA VAL A 281 -0.96 -8.08 22.99
C VAL A 281 0.45 -7.71 23.44
N SER A 282 0.95 -8.37 24.50
CA SER A 282 2.31 -8.18 25.03
C SER A 282 3.25 -9.27 24.51
N GLY A 283 3.88 -9.02 23.36
CA GLY A 283 4.79 -9.96 22.72
C GLY A 283 4.11 -11.17 22.08
N GLY A 284 4.92 -12.10 21.56
CA GLY A 284 4.46 -13.23 20.76
C GLY A 284 4.67 -13.03 19.26
N THR A 285 4.20 -13.99 18.48
CA THR A 285 4.22 -13.96 17.01
C THR A 285 2.85 -13.63 16.43
N ASP A 286 2.78 -13.20 15.16
CA ASP A 286 1.53 -13.03 14.42
C ASP A 286 0.61 -14.28 14.52
N ARG A 287 1.20 -15.48 14.48
CA ARG A 287 0.45 -16.73 14.65
C ARG A 287 -0.18 -16.86 16.03
N SER A 288 0.55 -16.49 17.08
CA SER A 288 0.00 -16.52 18.44
C SER A 288 -1.11 -15.49 18.64
N ALA A 289 -0.97 -14.28 18.10
CA ALA A 289 -2.01 -13.25 18.12
C ALA A 289 -3.28 -13.74 17.40
N THR A 290 -3.12 -14.44 16.26
CA THR A 290 -4.23 -15.03 15.51
C THR A 290 -5.05 -16.00 16.37
N THR A 291 -4.41 -16.95 17.05
CA THR A 291 -5.11 -17.92 17.91
C THR A 291 -5.75 -17.25 19.13
N GLN A 292 -5.04 -16.32 19.77
CA GLN A 292 -5.55 -15.60 20.94
C GLN A 292 -6.76 -14.72 20.60
N SER A 293 -6.83 -14.21 19.36
CA SER A 293 -7.89 -13.30 18.92
C SER A 293 -9.30 -13.86 19.05
N MET A 294 -9.44 -15.19 19.07
CA MET A 294 -10.72 -15.87 19.30
C MET A 294 -11.30 -15.63 20.71
N PHE A 295 -10.46 -15.21 21.65
CA PHE A 295 -10.81 -15.04 23.08
C PHE A 295 -10.60 -13.60 23.56
N TRP A 296 -10.32 -12.67 22.66
CA TRP A 296 -10.18 -11.24 23.01
C TRP A 296 -11.51 -10.64 23.47
N GLN A 297 -11.42 -9.58 24.26
CA GLN A 297 -12.59 -8.91 24.81
C GLN A 297 -13.36 -8.20 23.69
N THR A 298 -14.70 -8.24 23.75
CA THR A 298 -15.55 -7.55 22.78
C THR A 298 -15.39 -6.04 22.93
N LEU A 299 -14.91 -5.40 21.86
CA LEU A 299 -14.80 -3.95 21.73
C LEU A 299 -16.09 -3.36 21.14
N LEU A 300 -16.66 -4.02 20.12
CA LEU A 300 -17.92 -3.64 19.50
C LEU A 300 -18.79 -4.91 19.39
N PRO A 301 -19.94 -5.00 20.08
CA PRO A 301 -20.88 -6.11 19.90
C PRO A 301 -21.47 -6.12 18.49
N GLU A 302 -22.11 -7.22 18.06
CA GLU A 302 -22.67 -7.32 16.71
C GLU A 302 -23.59 -6.13 16.35
N GLN A 303 -23.25 -5.43 15.28
CA GLN A 303 -24.01 -4.30 14.72
C GLN A 303 -24.53 -4.65 13.34
N LYS A 304 -25.74 -4.20 13.03
CA LYS A 304 -26.31 -4.30 11.68
C LYS A 304 -25.56 -3.35 10.73
N LEU A 305 -25.29 -3.82 9.52
CA LEU A 305 -24.79 -2.99 8.44
C LEU A 305 -25.85 -2.81 7.35
N ASP A 306 -25.70 -1.72 6.61
CA ASP A 306 -26.47 -1.34 5.45
C ASP A 306 -25.57 -1.28 4.20
N MET A 307 -26.20 -1.33 3.03
CA MET A 307 -25.51 -1.22 1.74
C MET A 307 -24.94 0.19 1.52
N ASP A 308 -23.71 0.27 0.99
CA ASP A 308 -23.10 1.52 0.50
C ASP A 308 -23.16 2.68 1.52
N ALA A 309 -22.89 2.36 2.80
CA ALA A 309 -23.14 3.26 3.93
C ALA A 309 -21.94 3.35 4.88
N LEU A 310 -21.81 4.52 5.51
CA LEU A 310 -20.84 4.75 6.59
C LEU A 310 -21.54 4.56 7.95
N HIS A 311 -21.08 3.58 8.71
CA HIS A 311 -21.58 3.28 10.04
C HIS A 311 -20.61 3.82 11.07
N THR A 312 -21.09 4.63 12.01
CA THR A 312 -20.27 5.25 13.06
C THR A 312 -20.79 4.82 14.42
N TYR A 313 -19.89 4.28 15.25
CA TYR A 313 -20.19 3.78 16.59
C TYR A 313 -19.37 4.52 17.62
N THR A 314 -20.02 4.96 18.70
CA THR A 314 -19.36 5.67 19.81
C THR A 314 -19.92 5.19 21.15
N THR A 315 -21.24 5.05 21.24
CA THR A 315 -21.95 4.57 22.44
C THR A 315 -21.82 3.08 22.65
N GLU A 316 -21.66 2.31 21.58
CA GLU A 316 -21.54 0.85 21.57
C GLU A 316 -20.11 0.38 21.86
N VAL A 317 -19.13 1.29 21.79
CA VAL A 317 -17.71 0.96 21.94
C VAL A 317 -17.40 0.74 23.41
N ALA A 318 -16.97 -0.48 23.74
CA ALA A 318 -16.58 -0.81 25.10
C ALA A 318 -15.26 -0.12 25.49
N ASN A 319 -15.21 0.40 26.72
CA ASN A 319 -13.96 0.94 27.26
C ASN A 319 -13.08 -0.19 27.80
N LEU A 320 -12.19 -0.71 26.96
CA LEU A 320 -11.24 -1.77 27.30
C LEU A 320 -9.88 -1.24 27.80
N GLY A 321 -9.71 0.09 27.88
CA GLY A 321 -8.41 0.72 28.04
C GLY A 321 -7.55 0.64 26.77
N PRO A 322 -6.22 0.79 26.89
CA PRO A 322 -5.32 0.66 25.75
C PRO A 322 -5.35 -0.73 25.12
N VAL A 323 -5.43 -0.80 23.80
CA VAL A 323 -5.31 -2.02 23.00
C VAL A 323 -4.24 -1.84 21.92
N THR A 324 -3.71 -2.94 21.40
CA THR A 324 -2.71 -2.92 20.30
C THR A 324 -3.19 -3.66 19.07
N HIS A 325 -4.20 -4.53 19.22
CA HIS A 325 -4.73 -5.33 18.14
C HIS A 325 -6.25 -5.39 18.19
N VAL A 326 -6.85 -5.56 17.02
CA VAL A 326 -8.27 -5.86 16.89
C VAL A 326 -8.49 -7.08 16.02
N ARG A 327 -9.58 -7.79 16.27
CA ARG A 327 -10.17 -8.78 15.38
C ARG A 327 -11.47 -8.20 14.84
N PHE A 328 -11.52 -7.95 13.54
CA PHE A 328 -12.73 -7.49 12.86
C PHE A 328 -13.45 -8.68 12.25
N ASN A 329 -14.74 -8.84 12.56
CA ASN A 329 -15.57 -9.92 12.08
C ASN A 329 -16.69 -9.36 11.21
N ILE A 330 -16.96 -10.04 10.09
CA ILE A 330 -18.08 -9.77 9.21
C ILE A 330 -18.94 -11.03 9.10
N PHE A 331 -20.27 -10.88 9.17
CA PHE A 331 -21.20 -12.00 9.29
C PHE A 331 -22.18 -12.08 8.12
N PRO A 332 -22.37 -13.27 7.52
CA PRO A 332 -21.47 -14.43 7.55
C PRO A 332 -20.19 -14.22 6.71
N ASP A 333 -20.26 -13.34 5.72
CA ASP A 333 -19.26 -13.00 4.71
C ASP A 333 -19.63 -11.66 4.08
N GLY A 334 -18.85 -11.17 3.11
CA GLY A 334 -19.18 -10.01 2.30
C GLY A 334 -17.99 -9.09 2.10
N GLY A 335 -18.28 -7.83 1.77
CA GLY A 335 -17.26 -6.83 1.52
C GLY A 335 -17.41 -5.52 2.29
N VAL A 336 -16.28 -5.00 2.75
CA VAL A 336 -16.15 -3.77 3.51
C VAL A 336 -15.11 -2.88 2.84
N SER A 337 -15.44 -1.62 2.63
CA SER A 337 -14.54 -0.66 2.02
C SER A 337 -13.46 -0.23 3.00
N ARG A 338 -13.83 0.28 4.17
CA ARG A 338 -12.88 0.83 5.15
C ARG A 338 -13.26 0.50 6.59
N LEU A 339 -12.24 0.42 7.43
CA LEU A 339 -12.36 0.38 8.88
C LEU A 339 -11.52 1.52 9.47
N ARG A 340 -12.11 2.30 10.38
CA ARG A 340 -11.40 3.34 11.15
C ARG A 340 -11.56 3.09 12.63
N LEU A 341 -10.46 3.17 13.37
CA LEU A 341 -10.42 3.00 14.82
C LEU A 341 -9.86 4.26 15.45
N TRP A 342 -10.75 5.24 15.59
CA TRP A 342 -10.42 6.55 16.14
C TRP A 342 -10.22 6.45 17.65
N GLY A 343 -9.04 6.84 18.12
CA GLY A 343 -8.68 6.76 19.52
C GLY A 343 -7.54 7.69 19.89
N LYS A 344 -7.13 7.59 21.16
CA LYS A 344 -6.00 8.35 21.71
C LYS A 344 -4.83 7.41 21.94
N VAL A 345 -3.64 7.86 21.55
CA VAL A 345 -2.40 7.07 21.72
C VAL A 345 -2.10 6.92 23.22
N ALA A 346 -1.88 5.69 23.65
CA ALA A 346 -1.44 5.39 25.00
C ALA A 346 0.02 5.84 25.15
N LYS A 347 0.31 6.63 26.19
CA LYS A 347 1.68 7.02 26.50
C LYS A 347 2.48 5.77 26.86
N ARG A 348 3.68 5.65 26.26
CA ARG A 348 4.67 4.63 26.63
C ARG A 348 5.21 4.86 28.02
#